data_AF-A0A1I4WKP2-F1
#
_entry.id   AF-A0A1I4WKP2-F1
#
_cell.length_a   1.000
_cell.length_b   1.000
_cell.length_c   1.000
_cell.angle_alpha   90.00
_cell.angle_beta   90.00
_cell.angle_gamma   90.00
#
_symmetry.space_group_name_H-M   'P 1'
#
loop_
_entity.id
_entity.type
_entity.pdbx_description
1 polymer ?
#
loop_
_entity_poly.entity_id
_entity_poly.type
_entity_poly.pdbx_seq_one_letter_code
_entity_poly.pdbx_strand_id
1 'polypeptide(L)'
;MIRRLASILAALAFLVLPAEAHRLKLFAQVTGGTIAGYAFYIGGGRPEGADILVATPDGNEIGRLKTGTDGGFSFTPPQPGRYRLTLAAGDGHFANLDISTDGAPAVASPTRAAPSASALPGDFDARIAQAVDAAVARQIRPLLEAYDAAEGRVRFNDLVGGLGWIAGLAGLWAWFRSRRSGHGN
;
A
#
# COMPACT_ATOMS: atom_id res chain seq x y z
N MET A 1 45.53 10.07 8.70
CA MET A 1 44.42 9.77 7.77
C MET A 1 43.29 8.96 8.41
N ILE A 2 43.57 7.82 9.07
CA ILE A 2 42.56 6.92 9.67
C ILE A 2 41.60 7.61 10.66
N ARG A 3 42.10 8.50 11.54
CA ARG A 3 41.25 9.24 12.51
C ARG A 3 40.24 10.17 11.84
N ARG A 4 40.62 10.83 10.73
CA ARG A 4 39.71 11.70 9.96
C ARG A 4 38.67 10.88 9.21
N LEU A 5 39.04 9.72 8.68
CA LEU A 5 38.12 8.81 7.99
C LEU A 5 37.06 8.25 8.97
N ALA A 6 37.47 7.87 10.19
CA ALA A 6 36.57 7.39 11.23
C ALA A 6 35.59 8.48 11.70
N SER A 7 36.04 9.72 11.86
CA SER A 7 35.17 10.86 12.21
C SER A 7 34.16 11.19 11.10
N ILE A 8 34.57 11.09 9.83
CA ILE A 8 33.67 11.28 8.68
C ILE A 8 32.63 10.15 8.61
N LEU A 9 33.04 8.89 8.83
CA LEU A 9 32.12 7.74 8.83
C LEU A 9 31.10 7.83 9.97
N ALA A 10 31.53 8.25 11.16
CA ALA A 10 30.66 8.46 12.31
C ALA A 10 29.68 9.63 12.09
N ALA A 11 30.14 10.74 11.50
CA ALA A 11 29.28 11.86 11.13
C ALA A 11 28.25 11.47 10.05
N LEU A 12 28.64 10.65 9.07
CA LEU A 12 27.75 10.15 8.03
C LEU A 12 26.67 9.19 8.58
N ALA A 13 27.02 8.39 9.58
CA ALA A 13 26.06 7.50 10.26
C ALA A 13 24.99 8.27 11.06
N PHE A 14 25.34 9.46 11.59
CA PHE A 14 24.39 10.36 12.27
C PHE A 14 23.47 11.14 11.32
N LEU A 15 23.78 11.19 10.02
CA LEU A 15 22.91 11.81 9.00
C LEU A 15 21.76 10.89 8.54
N VAL A 16 21.75 9.62 8.94
CA VAL A 16 20.66 8.68 8.64
C VAL A 16 19.59 8.78 9.72
N LEU A 17 18.99 9.96 9.86
CA LEU A 17 17.75 10.09 10.61
C LEU A 17 16.64 9.41 9.80
N PRO A 18 15.85 8.49 10.38
CA PRO A 18 14.68 7.99 9.69
C PRO A 18 13.76 9.19 9.46
N ALA A 19 13.50 9.52 8.19
CA ALA A 19 12.42 10.42 7.86
C ALA A 19 11.12 9.67 8.18
N GLU A 20 10.46 10.04 9.28
CA GLU A 20 9.05 9.71 9.56
C GLU A 20 8.16 10.42 8.53
N ALA A 21 8.26 10.00 7.28
CA ALA A 21 7.39 10.46 6.22
C ALA A 21 6.11 9.64 6.28
N HIS A 22 5.15 10.14 7.08
CA HIS A 22 3.69 9.98 7.00
C HIS A 22 3.24 9.11 5.82
N ARG A 23 3.34 7.80 5.98
CA ARG A 23 3.15 6.87 4.88
C ARG A 23 1.64 6.78 4.60
N LEU A 24 1.22 7.35 3.49
CA LEU A 24 -0.15 7.30 3.00
C LEU A 24 -0.45 5.89 2.47
N LYS A 25 -1.60 5.32 2.83
CA LYS A 25 -2.09 4.05 2.30
C LYS A 25 -3.42 4.22 1.60
N LEU A 26 -3.60 3.46 0.52
CA LEU A 26 -4.81 3.40 -0.29
C LEU A 26 -5.31 1.95 -0.30
N PHE A 27 -6.56 1.76 0.07
CA PHE A 27 -7.25 0.47 0.02
C PHE A 27 -8.42 0.56 -0.94
N ALA A 28 -8.65 -0.50 -1.72
CA ALA A 28 -9.82 -0.63 -2.57
C ALA A 28 -10.24 -2.08 -2.69
N GLN A 29 -11.53 -2.28 -2.96
CA GLN A 29 -12.15 -3.57 -3.24
C GLN A 29 -13.14 -3.42 -4.39
N VAL A 30 -13.43 -4.53 -5.06
CA VAL A 30 -14.47 -4.57 -6.09
C VAL A 30 -15.71 -5.26 -5.54
N THR A 31 -16.88 -4.64 -5.69
CA THR A 31 -18.16 -5.26 -5.36
C THR A 31 -19.18 -4.87 -6.44
N GLY A 32 -19.73 -5.86 -7.14
CA GLY A 32 -20.70 -5.62 -8.22
C GLY A 32 -20.18 -4.67 -9.30
N GLY A 33 -18.94 -4.85 -9.74
CA GLY A 33 -18.29 -4.00 -10.76
C GLY A 33 -17.89 -2.59 -10.28
N THR A 34 -18.18 -2.23 -9.03
CA THR A 34 -17.78 -0.94 -8.46
C THR A 34 -16.52 -1.09 -7.63
N ILE A 35 -15.52 -0.26 -7.92
CA ILE A 35 -14.31 -0.08 -7.13
C ILE A 35 -14.64 0.90 -6.01
N ALA A 36 -14.64 0.43 -4.76
CA ALA A 36 -14.86 1.27 -3.60
C ALA A 36 -13.73 1.07 -2.60
N GLY A 37 -13.36 2.15 -1.92
CA GLY A 37 -12.16 2.16 -1.11
C GLY A 37 -12.04 3.38 -0.24
N TYR A 38 -10.87 3.53 0.35
CA TYR A 38 -10.53 4.65 1.21
C TYR A 38 -9.02 4.77 1.36
N ALA A 39 -8.58 5.92 1.84
CA ALA A 39 -7.20 6.17 2.21
C ALA A 39 -7.05 6.56 3.67
N PHE A 40 -5.83 6.41 4.19
CA PHE A 40 -5.46 6.83 5.54
C PHE A 40 -3.95 7.06 5.66
N TYR A 41 -3.55 7.87 6.63
CA TYR A 41 -2.14 8.05 6.98
C TYR A 41 -1.73 7.05 8.06
N ILE A 42 -0.55 6.42 7.91
CA ILE A 42 0.06 5.65 9.00
C ILE A 42 0.34 6.63 10.16
N GLY A 43 -0.21 6.32 11.34
CA GLY A 43 -0.23 7.23 12.50
C GLY A 43 -1.59 7.86 12.79
N GLY A 44 -2.54 7.76 11.86
CA GLY A 44 -3.93 8.21 12.03
C GLY A 44 -4.32 9.36 11.10
N GLY A 45 -5.63 9.54 10.90
CA GLY A 45 -6.19 10.57 10.04
C GLY A 45 -6.60 10.06 8.65
N ARG A 46 -7.48 10.83 8.00
CA ARG A 46 -8.05 10.54 6.68
C ARG A 46 -7.74 11.72 5.74
N PRO A 47 -7.20 11.48 4.53
CA PRO A 47 -7.02 12.55 3.56
C PRO A 47 -8.40 12.91 2.98
N GLU A 48 -8.91 14.09 3.31
CA GLU A 48 -10.14 14.64 2.72
C GLU A 48 -9.80 15.45 1.47
N GLY A 49 -10.58 15.29 0.40
CA GLY A 49 -10.44 16.07 -0.83
C GLY A 49 -9.20 15.73 -1.68
N ALA A 50 -8.46 14.68 -1.32
CA ALA A 50 -7.29 14.20 -2.05
C ALA A 50 -7.68 13.66 -3.42
N ASP A 51 -6.86 13.93 -4.43
CA ASP A 51 -7.12 13.51 -5.81
C ASP A 51 -6.84 12.02 -5.99
N ILE A 52 -7.74 11.33 -6.69
CA ILE A 52 -7.52 9.95 -7.14
C ILE A 52 -7.66 9.93 -8.66
N LEU A 53 -6.57 9.57 -9.33
CA LEU A 53 -6.54 9.27 -10.75
C LEU A 53 -6.81 7.78 -10.95
N VAL A 54 -7.76 7.44 -11.82
CA VAL A 54 -8.01 6.07 -12.28
C VAL A 54 -7.55 5.96 -13.72
N ALA A 55 -6.64 5.03 -13.99
CA ALA A 55 -6.10 4.80 -15.33
C ALA A 55 -6.05 3.31 -15.67
N THR A 56 -5.94 2.98 -16.96
CA THR A 56 -5.57 1.62 -17.40
C THR A 56 -4.09 1.34 -17.07
N PRO A 57 -3.63 0.07 -17.09
CA PRO A 57 -2.21 -0.25 -16.88
C PRO A 57 -1.27 0.43 -17.86
N ASP A 58 -1.75 0.73 -19.07
CA ASP A 58 -1.02 1.44 -20.13
C ASP A 58 -0.95 2.96 -19.90
N GLY A 59 -1.56 3.46 -18.83
CA GLY A 59 -1.54 4.87 -18.44
C GLY A 59 -2.66 5.72 -19.05
N ASN A 60 -3.65 5.10 -19.71
CA ASN A 60 -4.80 5.85 -20.25
C ASN A 60 -5.73 6.26 -19.11
N GLU A 61 -5.97 7.56 -18.94
CA GLU A 61 -6.85 8.09 -17.88
C GLU A 61 -8.32 7.73 -18.16
N ILE A 62 -8.95 7.12 -17.18
CA ILE A 62 -10.38 6.73 -17.20
C ILE A 62 -11.22 7.75 -16.42
N GLY A 63 -10.66 8.32 -15.35
CA GLY A 63 -11.34 9.36 -14.59
C GLY A 63 -10.55 9.88 -13.40
N ARG A 64 -11.09 10.94 -12.79
CA ARG A 64 -10.59 11.55 -11.56
C ARG A 64 -11.67 11.66 -10.51
N LEU A 65 -11.30 11.42 -9.26
CA LEU A 65 -12.17 11.44 -8.09
C LEU A 65 -11.51 12.26 -6.99
N LYS A 66 -12.29 12.61 -5.97
CA LYS A 66 -11.78 13.12 -4.70
C LYS A 66 -12.22 12.24 -3.55
N THR A 67 -11.37 12.11 -2.53
CA THR A 67 -11.75 11.45 -1.29
C THR A 67 -12.75 12.28 -0.48
N GLY A 68 -13.66 11.61 0.21
CA GLY A 68 -14.58 12.24 1.18
C GLY A 68 -13.93 12.54 2.53
N THR A 69 -14.73 13.02 3.48
CA THR A 69 -14.32 13.36 4.86
C THR A 69 -13.77 12.16 5.65
N ASP A 70 -14.20 10.95 5.30
CA ASP A 70 -13.72 9.69 5.88
C ASP A 70 -12.54 9.09 5.09
N GLY A 71 -12.02 9.81 4.10
CA GLY A 71 -11.00 9.35 3.16
C GLY A 71 -11.54 8.36 2.12
N GLY A 72 -12.86 8.13 2.07
CA GLY A 72 -13.52 7.18 1.20
C GLY A 72 -13.68 7.65 -0.24
N PHE A 73 -13.84 6.70 -1.16
CA PHE A 73 -14.18 6.95 -2.55
C PHE A 73 -14.94 5.76 -3.16
N SER A 74 -15.63 6.01 -4.28
CA SER A 74 -16.31 4.97 -5.07
C SER A 74 -16.27 5.33 -6.55
N PHE A 75 -16.05 4.34 -7.40
CA PHE A 75 -15.96 4.50 -8.85
C PHE A 75 -16.44 3.23 -9.56
N THR A 76 -17.31 3.38 -10.55
CA THR A 76 -17.76 2.27 -11.40
C THR A 76 -17.10 2.42 -12.77
N PRO A 77 -16.13 1.55 -13.13
CA PRO A 77 -15.47 1.64 -14.41
C PRO A 77 -16.43 1.35 -15.57
N PRO A 78 -16.20 1.95 -16.76
CA PRO A 78 -17.09 1.78 -17.92
C PRO A 78 -17.05 0.37 -18.52
N GLN A 79 -15.95 -0.36 -18.32
CA GLN A 79 -15.80 -1.75 -18.76
C GLN A 79 -15.12 -2.57 -17.65
N PRO A 80 -15.38 -3.88 -17.55
CA PRO A 80 -14.57 -4.76 -16.72
C PRO A 80 -13.10 -4.75 -17.21
N GLY A 81 -12.16 -4.73 -16.28
CA GLY A 81 -10.74 -4.83 -16.61
C GLY A 81 -9.83 -4.50 -15.44
N ARG A 82 -8.56 -4.25 -15.76
CA ARG A 82 -7.52 -3.84 -14.82
C ARG A 82 -7.39 -2.33 -14.79
N TYR A 83 -7.18 -1.80 -13.59
CA TYR A 83 -7.06 -0.37 -13.33
C TYR A 83 -5.93 -0.09 -12.34
N ARG A 84 -5.30 1.06 -12.52
CA ARG A 84 -4.36 1.66 -11.57
C ARG A 84 -5.00 2.88 -10.94
N LEU A 85 -5.06 2.89 -9.61
CA LEU A 85 -5.48 4.05 -8.83
C LEU A 85 -4.23 4.74 -8.30
N THR A 86 -4.11 6.03 -8.55
CA THR A 86 -3.05 6.89 -8.00
C THR A 86 -3.70 7.97 -7.16
N LEU A 87 -3.49 7.91 -5.86
CA LEU A 87 -3.94 8.91 -4.91
C LEU A 87 -2.84 9.93 -4.65
N ALA A 88 -3.19 11.21 -4.65
CA ALA A 88 -2.34 12.35 -4.36
C ALA A 88 -2.98 13.23 -3.27
N ALA A 89 -2.37 13.25 -2.08
CA ALA A 89 -2.89 14.02 -0.94
C ALA A 89 -2.15 15.36 -0.70
N GLY A 90 -1.21 15.73 -1.59
CA GLY A 90 -0.39 16.93 -1.45
C GLY A 90 0.94 16.66 -0.72
N ASP A 91 1.86 17.63 -0.74
CA ASP A 91 3.16 17.60 -0.04
C ASP A 91 4.03 16.34 -0.29
N GLY A 92 3.89 15.73 -1.48
CA GLY A 92 4.63 14.51 -1.82
C GLY A 92 3.98 13.21 -1.32
N HIS A 93 2.78 13.25 -0.74
CA HIS A 93 2.05 12.07 -0.29
C HIS A 93 1.28 11.44 -1.45
N PHE A 94 1.77 10.29 -1.91
CA PHE A 94 1.14 9.50 -2.95
C PHE A 94 0.99 8.04 -2.56
N ALA A 95 -0.05 7.39 -3.06
CA ALA A 95 -0.25 5.96 -2.94
C ALA A 95 -0.79 5.39 -4.26
N ASN A 96 -0.26 4.25 -4.69
CA ASN A 96 -0.67 3.56 -5.90
C ASN A 96 -1.24 2.19 -5.57
N LEU A 97 -2.29 1.79 -6.28
CA LEU A 97 -2.91 0.48 -6.14
C LEU A 97 -3.36 -0.03 -7.51
N ASP A 98 -2.92 -1.23 -7.86
CA ASP A 98 -3.43 -1.97 -9.02
C ASP A 98 -4.60 -2.86 -8.58
N ILE A 99 -5.72 -2.81 -9.32
CA ILE A 99 -6.93 -3.58 -9.03
C ILE A 99 -7.56 -4.12 -10.30
N SER A 100 -8.18 -5.30 -10.23
CA SER A 100 -8.97 -5.85 -11.33
C SER A 100 -10.43 -5.99 -10.94
N THR A 101 -11.32 -5.65 -11.86
CA THR A 101 -12.75 -5.97 -11.75
C THR A 101 -13.12 -7.28 -12.44
N ASP A 102 -12.14 -7.99 -13.03
CA ASP A 102 -12.35 -9.28 -13.70
C ASP A 102 -12.81 -10.31 -12.66
N GLY A 103 -14.00 -10.89 -12.86
CA GLY A 103 -14.64 -11.82 -11.92
C GLY A 103 -15.78 -11.21 -11.10
N ALA A 104 -15.99 -9.89 -11.13
CA ALA A 104 -17.23 -9.28 -10.68
C ALA A 104 -18.30 -9.41 -11.78
N PRO A 105 -19.55 -9.79 -11.46
CA PRO A 105 -20.61 -9.81 -12.46
C PRO A 105 -20.76 -8.39 -13.04
N ALA A 106 -20.58 -8.28 -14.36
CA ALA A 106 -20.64 -7.02 -15.08
C ALA A 106 -22.02 -6.40 -14.92
N VAL A 107 -22.11 -5.21 -14.34
CA VAL A 107 -23.35 -4.44 -14.33
C VAL A 107 -23.48 -3.79 -15.69
N ALA A 108 -24.23 -4.44 -16.58
CA ALA A 108 -24.77 -3.78 -17.75
C ALA A 108 -25.66 -2.61 -17.28
N SER A 109 -25.43 -1.42 -17.84
CA SER A 109 -26.25 -0.23 -17.59
C SER A 109 -27.74 -0.56 -17.82
N PRO A 110 -28.66 -0.24 -16.90
CA PRO A 110 -30.06 -0.53 -17.12
C PRO A 110 -30.63 0.51 -18.08
N THR A 111 -30.76 0.14 -19.34
CA THR A 111 -31.80 0.72 -20.19
C THR A 111 -33.13 0.32 -19.57
N ARG A 112 -33.87 1.32 -19.07
CA ARG A 112 -35.16 1.19 -18.41
C ARG A 112 -36.17 0.46 -19.32
N ALA A 113 -36.50 -0.77 -18.97
CA ALA A 113 -37.71 -1.46 -19.40
C ALA A 113 -38.45 -2.00 -18.16
N ALA A 114 -39.78 -1.87 -18.19
CA ALA A 114 -40.72 -2.13 -17.10
C ALA A 114 -40.73 -3.61 -16.62
N PRO A 115 -41.32 -3.91 -15.45
CA PRO A 115 -41.00 -5.11 -14.68
C PRO A 115 -41.72 -6.34 -15.24
N SER A 116 -40.94 -7.36 -15.58
CA SER A 116 -41.46 -8.71 -15.78
C SER A 116 -40.93 -9.59 -14.66
N ALA A 117 -41.85 -10.05 -13.84
CA ALA A 117 -41.65 -11.08 -12.85
C ALA A 117 -41.22 -12.39 -13.54
N SER A 118 -40.04 -12.89 -13.15
CA SER A 118 -39.59 -14.29 -13.08
C SER A 118 -38.09 -14.35 -13.34
N ALA A 119 -37.29 -14.01 -12.33
CA ALA A 119 -35.87 -14.37 -12.31
C ALA A 119 -35.74 -15.78 -11.74
N LEU A 120 -35.24 -16.69 -12.57
CA LEU A 120 -34.89 -18.09 -12.27
C LEU A 120 -33.77 -18.19 -11.19
N PRO A 121 -33.54 -19.40 -10.63
CA PRO A 121 -32.64 -19.64 -9.48
C PRO A 121 -31.21 -19.08 -9.56
N GLY A 122 -30.66 -18.86 -10.76
CA GLY A 122 -29.29 -18.37 -10.93
C GLY A 122 -29.03 -16.95 -10.43
N ASP A 123 -30.08 -16.10 -10.35
CA ASP A 123 -29.96 -14.76 -9.76
C ASP A 123 -29.83 -14.81 -8.23
N PHE A 124 -30.42 -15.84 -7.59
CA PHE A 124 -30.35 -15.99 -6.14
C PHE A 124 -28.95 -16.44 -5.68
N ASP A 125 -28.36 -17.42 -6.36
CA ASP A 125 -27.02 -17.91 -6.04
C ASP A 125 -25.95 -16.82 -6.25
N ALA A 126 -26.05 -16.04 -7.34
CA ALA A 126 -25.16 -14.90 -7.59
C ALA A 126 -25.29 -13.81 -6.51
N ARG A 127 -26.51 -13.53 -6.06
CA ARG A 127 -26.77 -12.58 -4.97
C ARG A 127 -26.25 -13.08 -3.62
N ILE A 128 -26.34 -14.38 -3.34
CA ILE A 128 -25.74 -14.98 -2.15
C ILE A 128 -24.22 -14.86 -2.21
N ALA A 129 -23.59 -15.22 -3.32
CA ALA A 129 -22.15 -15.11 -3.50
C ALA A 129 -21.67 -13.68 -3.25
N GLN A 130 -22.34 -12.69 -3.86
CA GLN A 130 -22.03 -11.27 -3.67
C GLN A 130 -22.22 -10.82 -2.20
N ALA A 131 -23.26 -11.31 -1.52
CA ALA A 131 -23.52 -10.97 -0.12
C ALA A 131 -22.45 -11.57 0.82
N VAL A 132 -22.00 -12.80 0.55
CA VAL A 132 -20.93 -13.47 1.30
C VAL A 132 -19.61 -12.74 1.08
N ASP A 133 -19.24 -12.45 -0.17
CA ASP A 133 -18.01 -11.72 -0.50
C ASP A 133 -17.98 -10.34 0.20
N ALA A 134 -19.09 -9.61 0.16
CA ALA A 134 -19.21 -8.33 0.84
C ALA A 134 -19.10 -8.45 2.38
N ALA A 135 -19.63 -9.53 2.97
CA ALA A 135 -19.55 -9.78 4.40
C ALA A 135 -18.13 -10.15 4.84
N VAL A 136 -17.47 -11.04 4.11
CA VAL A 136 -16.08 -11.46 4.36
C VAL A 136 -15.14 -10.26 4.21
N ALA A 137 -15.29 -9.46 3.15
CA ALA A 137 -14.50 -8.26 2.94
C ALA A 137 -14.61 -7.27 4.11
N ARG A 138 -15.83 -7.05 4.63
CA ARG A 138 -16.06 -6.19 5.81
C ARG A 138 -15.37 -6.73 7.06
N GLN A 139 -15.31 -8.05 7.24
CA GLN A 139 -14.69 -8.67 8.41
C GLN A 139 -13.15 -8.71 8.34
N ILE A 140 -12.57 -8.90 7.16
CA ILE A 140 -11.12 -8.99 6.98
C ILE A 140 -10.47 -7.60 6.98
N ARG A 141 -11.18 -6.55 6.53
CA ARG A 141 -10.69 -5.17 6.48
C ARG A 141 -9.93 -4.71 7.75
N PRO A 142 -10.51 -4.78 8.98
CA PRO A 142 -9.80 -4.31 10.17
C PRO A 142 -8.53 -5.11 10.49
N LEU A 143 -8.45 -6.39 10.10
CA LEU A 143 -7.26 -7.21 10.31
C LEU A 143 -6.12 -6.80 9.37
N LEU A 144 -6.45 -6.54 8.10
CA LEU A 144 -5.48 -6.03 7.13
C LEU A 144 -4.96 -4.66 7.57
N GLU A 145 -5.82 -3.76 8.05
CA GLU A 145 -5.40 -2.47 8.60
C GLU A 145 -4.44 -2.63 9.79
N ALA A 146 -4.77 -3.52 10.72
CA ALA A 146 -3.93 -3.78 11.89
C ALA A 146 -2.57 -4.38 11.51
N TYR A 147 -2.54 -5.31 10.57
CA TYR A 147 -1.32 -5.91 10.02
C TYR A 147 -0.45 -4.83 9.36
N ASP A 148 -1.04 -4.02 8.50
CA ASP A 148 -0.37 -2.96 7.75
C ASP A 148 0.19 -1.85 8.66
N ALA A 149 -0.49 -1.56 9.77
CA ALA A 149 -0.03 -0.62 10.78
C ALA A 149 1.09 -1.20 11.68
N ALA A 150 1.18 -2.53 11.79
CA ALA A 150 2.22 -3.22 12.55
C ALA A 150 3.51 -3.38 11.73
N GLU A 151 3.40 -3.75 10.45
CA GLU A 151 4.55 -3.97 9.56
C GLU A 151 5.28 -2.67 9.18
N GLY A 152 4.57 -1.53 9.18
CA GLY A 152 5.16 -0.22 8.95
C GLY A 152 6.17 0.24 10.02
N ARG A 153 6.25 -0.44 11.17
CA ARG A 153 7.12 -0.04 12.28
C ARG A 153 8.50 -0.66 12.13
N VAL A 154 9.50 0.16 11.79
CA VAL A 154 10.90 -0.24 11.90
C VAL A 154 11.22 -0.46 13.38
N ARG A 155 11.59 -1.69 13.75
CA ARG A 155 11.89 -2.02 15.15
C ARG A 155 13.31 -1.55 15.48
N PHE A 156 13.45 -0.81 16.59
CA PHE A 156 14.75 -0.34 17.08
C PHE A 156 15.77 -1.48 17.22
N ASN A 157 15.33 -2.64 17.70
CA ASN A 157 16.18 -3.82 17.88
C ASN A 157 16.73 -4.36 16.56
N ASP A 158 15.97 -4.27 15.46
CA ASP A 158 16.43 -4.75 14.14
C ASP A 158 17.52 -3.84 13.58
N LEU A 159 17.40 -2.52 13.81
CA LEU A 159 18.42 -1.54 13.45
C LEU A 159 19.70 -1.72 14.28
N VAL A 160 19.56 -1.81 15.62
CA VAL A 160 20.71 -1.97 16.53
C VAL A 160 21.40 -3.31 16.31
N GLY A 161 20.62 -4.37 16.10
CA GLY A 161 21.13 -5.70 15.78
C GLY A 161 21.88 -5.72 14.45
N GLY A 162 21.30 -5.10 13.40
CA GLY A 162 21.95 -4.95 12.10
C GLY A 162 23.26 -4.18 12.17
N LEU A 163 23.28 -3.03 12.86
CA LEU A 163 24.49 -2.24 13.09
C LEU A 163 25.56 -3.05 13.86
N GLY A 164 25.14 -3.77 14.90
CA GLY A 164 26.01 -4.62 15.69
C GLY A 164 26.67 -5.73 14.86
N TRP A 165 25.92 -6.33 13.92
CA TRP A 165 26.43 -7.37 13.02
C TRP A 165 27.50 -6.83 12.06
N ILE A 166 27.24 -5.67 11.46
CA ILE A 166 28.19 -4.99 10.56
C ILE A 166 29.47 -4.61 11.31
N ALA A 167 29.33 -3.98 12.47
CA ALA A 167 30.47 -3.58 13.30
C ALA A 167 31.27 -4.81 13.78
N GLY A 168 30.58 -5.88 14.19
CA GLY A 168 31.19 -7.12 14.64
C GLY A 168 32.01 -7.81 13.55
N LEU A 169 31.44 -7.96 12.35
CA LEU A 169 32.16 -8.55 11.22
C LEU A 169 33.35 -7.69 10.76
N ALA A 170 33.17 -6.36 10.68
CA ALA A 170 34.24 -5.45 10.31
C ALA A 170 35.40 -5.50 11.33
N GLY A 171 35.07 -5.55 12.62
CA GLY A 171 36.05 -5.71 13.70
C GLY A 171 36.81 -7.04 13.61
N LEU A 172 36.08 -8.14 13.39
CA LEU A 172 36.68 -9.47 13.23
C LEU A 172 37.62 -9.53 12.02
N TRP A 173 37.21 -8.95 10.89
CA TRP A 173 38.03 -8.86 9.69
C TRP A 173 39.32 -8.05 9.93
N ALA A 174 39.20 -6.88 10.57
CA ALA A 174 40.34 -6.02 10.89
C ALA A 174 41.34 -6.74 11.81
N TRP A 175 40.85 -7.50 12.79
CA TRP A 175 41.68 -8.30 13.70
C TRP A 175 42.41 -9.44 12.99
N PHE A 176 41.73 -10.18 12.10
CA PHE A 176 42.39 -11.20 11.28
C PHE A 176 43.42 -10.60 10.32
N ARG A 177 43.20 -9.36 9.85
CA ARG A 177 44.16 -8.65 9.00
C ARG A 177 45.37 -8.19 9.79
N SER A 178 45.20 -7.68 11.01
CA SER A 178 46.31 -7.24 11.85
C SER A 178 47.23 -8.40 12.27
N ARG A 179 46.67 -9.61 12.45
CA ARG A 179 47.48 -10.82 12.75
C ARG A 179 48.34 -11.29 11.59
N ARG A 180 47.90 -11.08 10.34
CA ARG A 180 48.65 -11.47 9.14
C ARG A 180 49.79 -10.53 8.81
N SER A 181 49.77 -9.29 9.30
CA SER A 181 50.85 -8.31 9.11
C SER A 181 51.99 -8.40 10.14
N GLY A 182 51.93 -9.35 11.08
CA GLY A 182 52.92 -9.52 12.15
C GLY A 182 54.02 -10.58 11.93
N HIS A 183 54.07 -11.26 10.77
CA HIS A 183 55.05 -12.31 10.47
C HIS A 183 55.95 -11.96 9.26
N GLY A 184 56.35 -10.70 9.14
CA GLY A 184 57.34 -10.26 8.15
C GLY A 184 58.40 -9.38 8.79
N ASN A 185 59.30 -10.02 9.56
CA ASN A 185 60.67 -9.60 9.84
C ASN A 185 61.51 -10.87 9.95
#